data_AF-D6A4G6-F1
#
_entry.id   AF-D6A4G6-F1
#
_cell.length_a   1.000
_cell.length_b   1.000
_cell.length_c   1.000
_cell.angle_alpha   90.00
_cell.angle_beta   90.00
_cell.angle_gamma   90.00
#
_symmetry.space_group_name_H-M   'P 1'
#
loop_
_entity.id
_entity.type
_entity.pdbx_description
1 polymer ?
#
loop_
_entity_poly.entity_id
_entity_poly.type
_entity_poly.pdbx_seq_one_letter_code
_entity_poly.pdbx_strand_id
1 'polypeptide(L)'
;MATTDLIGALERTDREGDTAPLPADAAALLDRLQAEFPLVRAVAQYETAAVKAVQLAALAEADKMTDLDADSLAAAEDVMAAAREVLAAAGRLDLIGEA
;
A
#
# COMPACT_ATOMS: atom_id res chain seq x y z
N MET A 1 28.96 40.93 -9.20
CA MET A 1 29.02 39.51 -8.76
C MET A 1 27.59 39.09 -8.51
N ALA A 2 27.03 38.26 -9.39
CA ALA A 2 25.66 37.79 -9.30
C ALA A 2 25.61 36.53 -8.43
N THR A 3 24.88 36.58 -7.32
CA THR A 3 24.53 35.40 -6.53
C THR A 3 23.19 34.92 -7.06
N THR A 4 23.21 33.78 -7.74
CA THR A 4 22.02 33.09 -8.24
C THR A 4 21.15 32.66 -7.07
N ASP A 5 19.98 33.29 -6.92
CA ASP A 5 18.88 32.77 -6.12
C ASP A 5 18.48 31.40 -6.68
N LEU A 6 18.70 30.36 -5.88
CA LEU A 6 18.16 29.04 -6.13
C LEU A 6 16.64 29.15 -6.14
N ILE A 7 16.06 28.79 -7.29
CA ILE A 7 14.63 28.61 -7.55
C ILE A 7 13.94 28.07 -6.31
N GLY A 8 12.99 28.84 -5.79
CA GLY A 8 12.25 28.53 -4.57
C GLY A 8 11.73 27.10 -4.57
N ALA A 9 11.92 26.40 -3.45
CA ALA A 9 11.23 25.16 -3.20
C ALA A 9 9.73 25.41 -3.38
N LEU A 10 9.11 24.72 -4.34
CA LEU A 10 7.65 24.68 -4.47
C LEU A 10 7.09 24.24 -3.10
N GLU A 11 6.45 25.16 -2.38
CA GLU A 11 5.65 24.81 -1.21
C GLU A 11 4.65 23.75 -1.66
N ARG A 12 4.67 22.57 -1.04
CA ARG A 12 3.61 21.58 -1.24
C ARG A 12 2.33 22.17 -0.67
N THR A 13 1.45 22.64 -1.54
CA THR A 13 0.12 23.15 -1.21
C THR A 13 -0.90 22.03 -0.94
N ASP A 14 -0.48 20.77 -1.00
CA ASP A 14 -1.32 19.59 -0.79
C ASP A 14 -1.94 19.66 0.62
N ARG A 15 -3.23 20.01 0.74
CA ARG A 15 -3.97 19.76 1.98
C ARG A 15 -4.14 18.27 2.14
N GLU A 16 -4.06 17.79 3.38
CA GLU A 16 -4.45 16.42 3.72
C GLU A 16 -5.91 16.20 3.27
N GLY A 17 -6.11 15.37 2.25
CA GLY A 17 -7.41 15.16 1.59
C GLY A 17 -7.57 15.75 0.17
N ASP A 18 -6.59 16.49 -0.34
CA ASP A 18 -6.55 16.98 -1.74
C ASP A 18 -5.95 15.93 -2.70
N THR A 19 -6.36 14.67 -2.54
CA THR A 19 -6.02 13.61 -3.49
C THR A 19 -7.14 13.54 -4.52
N ALA A 20 -7.11 14.47 -5.49
CA ALA A 20 -7.98 14.37 -6.66
C ALA A 20 -7.87 12.95 -7.24
N PRO A 21 -8.98 12.30 -7.61
CA PRO A 21 -8.96 10.94 -8.12
C PRO A 21 -8.03 10.88 -9.34
N LEU A 22 -7.27 9.79 -9.44
CA LEU A 22 -6.33 9.60 -10.55
C LEU A 22 -7.10 9.72 -11.88
N PRO A 23 -6.60 10.51 -12.84
CA PRO A 23 -7.12 10.49 -14.21
C PRO A 23 -7.17 9.05 -14.75
N ALA A 24 -8.21 8.70 -15.49
CA ALA A 24 -8.45 7.31 -15.91
C ALA A 24 -7.30 6.73 -16.77
N ASP A 25 -6.68 7.57 -17.59
CA ASP A 25 -5.49 7.25 -18.38
C ASP A 25 -4.25 7.00 -17.50
N ALA A 26 -4.08 7.78 -16.44
CA ALA A 26 -3.03 7.57 -15.44
C ALA A 26 -3.24 6.26 -14.66
N ALA A 27 -4.49 5.94 -14.28
CA ALA A 27 -4.80 4.67 -13.61
C ALA A 27 -4.49 3.46 -14.53
N ALA A 28 -4.90 3.53 -15.80
CA ALA A 28 -4.61 2.49 -16.78
C ALA A 28 -3.12 2.36 -17.11
N LEU A 29 -2.34 3.44 -17.05
CA LEU A 29 -0.89 3.39 -17.16
C LEU A 29 -0.27 2.72 -15.92
N LEU A 30 -0.73 3.09 -14.73
CA LEU A 30 -0.26 2.51 -13.47
C LEU A 30 -0.51 1.01 -13.42
N ASP A 31 -1.70 0.55 -13.82
CA ASP A 31 -2.02 -0.89 -13.89
C ASP A 31 -1.06 -1.66 -14.82
N ARG A 32 -0.74 -1.08 -15.99
CA ARG A 32 0.21 -1.68 -16.93
C ARG A 32 1.63 -1.73 -16.34
N LEU A 33 2.08 -0.63 -15.73
CA LEU A 33 3.40 -0.58 -15.09
C LEU A 33 3.50 -1.56 -13.92
N GLN A 34 2.46 -1.65 -13.08
CA GLN A 34 2.44 -2.60 -11.96
C GLN A 34 2.53 -4.06 -12.43
N ALA A 35 2.01 -4.39 -13.61
CA ALA A 35 2.18 -5.73 -14.19
C ALA A 35 3.64 -6.05 -14.53
N GLU A 36 4.49 -5.04 -14.79
CA GLU A 36 5.93 -5.21 -15.01
C GLU A 36 6.72 -5.42 -13.71
N PHE A 37 6.14 -5.05 -12.56
CA PHE A 37 6.79 -5.13 -11.25
C PHE A 37 6.01 -6.02 -10.25
N PRO A 38 5.86 -7.33 -10.53
CA PRO A 38 5.05 -8.22 -9.71
C PRO A 38 5.53 -8.31 -8.26
N LEU A 39 6.84 -8.21 -8.01
CA LEU A 39 7.40 -8.23 -6.65
C LEU A 39 7.09 -6.95 -5.89
N VAL A 40 7.21 -5.78 -6.52
CA VAL A 40 6.87 -4.49 -5.89
C VAL A 40 5.39 -4.46 -5.54
N ARG A 41 4.54 -4.97 -6.44
CA ARG A 41 3.10 -5.08 -6.20
C ARG A 41 2.81 -6.02 -5.03
N ALA A 42 3.45 -7.18 -4.97
CA ALA A 42 3.25 -8.14 -3.88
C ALA A 42 3.66 -7.56 -2.52
N VAL A 43 4.81 -6.88 -2.44
CA VAL A 43 5.25 -6.20 -1.20
C VAL A 43 4.23 -5.13 -0.78
N ALA A 44 3.83 -4.25 -1.70
CA ALA A 44 2.87 -3.19 -1.40
C ALA A 44 1.50 -3.73 -0.93
N GLN A 45 1.02 -4.82 -1.55
CA GLN A 45 -0.21 -5.50 -1.15
C GLN A 45 -0.09 -6.10 0.25
N TYR A 46 1.01 -6.81 0.53
CA TYR A 46 1.27 -7.40 1.83
C TYR A 46 1.31 -6.32 2.93
N GLU A 47 2.10 -5.26 2.75
CA GLU A 47 2.24 -4.20 3.74
C GLU A 47 0.92 -3.46 4.00
N THR A 48 0.18 -3.15 2.95
CA THR A 48 -1.13 -2.49 3.06
C THR A 48 -2.13 -3.37 3.82
N ALA A 49 -2.19 -4.65 3.48
CA ALA A 49 -3.08 -5.60 4.14
C ALA A 49 -2.67 -5.85 5.60
N ALA A 50 -1.37 -5.94 5.90
CA ALA A 50 -0.86 -6.08 7.26
C ALA A 50 -1.24 -4.88 8.15
N VAL A 51 -1.11 -3.65 7.64
CA VAL A 51 -1.57 -2.45 8.38
C VAL A 51 -3.07 -2.52 8.65
N LYS A 52 -3.88 -2.92 7.67
CA LYS A 52 -5.33 -3.04 7.84
C LYS A 52 -5.70 -4.15 8.84
N ALA A 53 -5.02 -5.29 8.79
CA ALA A 53 -5.22 -6.39 9.73
C ALA A 53 -4.92 -5.96 11.17
N VAL A 54 -3.81 -5.24 11.41
CA VAL A 54 -3.49 -4.69 12.74
C VAL A 54 -4.56 -3.73 13.24
N GLN A 55 -5.07 -2.84 12.37
CA GLN A 55 -6.14 -1.91 12.73
C GLN A 55 -7.44 -2.64 13.11
N LEU A 56 -7.81 -3.68 12.37
CA LEU A 56 -9.02 -4.48 12.63
C LEU A 56 -8.87 -5.36 13.87
N ALA A 57 -7.69 -5.95 14.09
CA ALA A 57 -7.38 -6.70 15.31
C ALA A 57 -7.52 -5.81 16.56
N ALA A 58 -7.08 -4.54 16.48
CA ALA A 58 -7.28 -3.59 17.58
C ALA A 58 -8.76 -3.29 17.88
N LEU A 59 -9.65 -3.39 16.87
CA LEU A 59 -11.10 -3.28 17.10
C LEU A 59 -11.67 -4.53 17.77
N ALA A 60 -11.15 -5.72 17.42
CA ALA A 60 -11.52 -6.98 18.06
C ALA A 60 -11.16 -6.96 19.56
N GLU A 61 -9.92 -6.58 19.89
CA GLU A 61 -9.46 -6.45 21.28
C GLU A 61 -10.26 -5.43 22.11
N ALA A 62 -10.87 -4.45 21.44
CA ALA A 62 -11.71 -3.44 22.08
C ALA A 62 -13.20 -3.82 22.18
N ASP A 63 -13.58 -5.05 21.81
CA ASP A 63 -14.98 -5.51 21.67
C ASP A 63 -15.83 -4.58 20.77
N LYS A 64 -15.20 -4.01 19.73
CA LYS A 64 -15.83 -3.06 18.78
C LYS A 64 -15.89 -3.57 17.36
N MET A 65 -15.39 -4.79 17.10
CA MET A 65 -15.39 -5.37 15.77
C MET A 65 -16.81 -5.73 15.35
N THR A 66 -17.24 -5.19 14.20
CA THR A 66 -18.50 -5.59 13.57
C THR A 66 -18.30 -6.84 12.71
N ASP A 67 -19.39 -7.48 12.28
CA ASP A 67 -19.32 -8.60 11.33
C ASP A 67 -18.62 -8.18 10.02
N LEU A 68 -18.87 -6.96 9.53
CA LEU A 68 -18.22 -6.42 8.33
C LEU A 68 -16.71 -6.21 8.54
N ASP A 69 -16.29 -5.82 9.74
CA ASP A 69 -14.87 -5.69 10.09
C ASP A 69 -14.19 -7.06 10.14
N ALA A 70 -14.89 -8.09 10.63
CA ALA A 70 -14.40 -9.47 10.64
C ALA A 70 -14.22 -10.00 9.20
N ASP A 71 -15.19 -9.78 8.32
CA ASP A 71 -15.07 -10.11 6.89
C ASP A 71 -13.90 -9.35 6.24
N SER A 72 -13.73 -8.07 6.60
CA SER A 72 -12.62 -7.25 6.11
C SER A 72 -11.27 -7.75 6.60
N LEU A 73 -11.21 -8.32 7.81
CA LEU A 73 -9.99 -8.91 8.38
C LEU A 73 -9.62 -10.18 7.64
N ALA A 74 -10.59 -11.07 7.41
CA ALA A 74 -10.37 -12.29 6.60
C ALA A 74 -9.87 -11.94 5.19
N ALA A 75 -10.49 -10.94 4.54
CA ALA A 75 -10.05 -10.48 3.22
C ALA A 75 -8.61 -9.90 3.25
N ALA A 76 -8.21 -9.21 4.32
CA ALA A 76 -6.84 -8.72 4.46
C ALA A 76 -5.84 -9.87 4.62
N GLU A 77 -6.18 -10.89 5.43
CA GLU A 77 -5.36 -12.09 5.61
C GLU A 77 -5.19 -12.87 4.30
N ASP A 78 -6.25 -13.00 3.50
CA ASP A 78 -6.19 -13.64 2.18
C ASP A 78 -5.24 -12.89 1.22
N VAL A 79 -5.29 -11.55 1.23
CA VAL A 79 -4.38 -10.72 0.42
C VAL A 79 -2.92 -10.89 0.88
N MET A 80 -2.68 -10.94 2.20
CA MET A 80 -1.34 -11.20 2.74
C MET A 80 -0.83 -12.58 2.30
N ALA A 81 -1.66 -13.62 2.38
CA ALA A 81 -1.31 -14.97 1.95
C ALA A 81 -0.96 -15.03 0.47
N ALA A 82 -1.79 -14.45 -0.40
CA ALA A 82 -1.55 -14.42 -1.84
C ALA A 82 -0.25 -13.64 -2.21
N ALA A 83 0.00 -12.51 -1.56
CA ALA A 83 1.23 -11.75 -1.75
C ALA A 83 2.46 -12.54 -1.29
N ARG A 84 2.36 -13.22 -0.15
CA ARG A 84 3.41 -14.08 0.39
C ARG A 84 3.73 -15.24 -0.55
N GLU A 85 2.73 -15.86 -1.17
CA GLU A 85 2.94 -16.92 -2.18
C GLU A 85 3.76 -16.42 -3.37
N VAL A 86 3.45 -15.23 -3.89
CA VAL A 86 4.20 -14.62 -5.01
C VAL A 86 5.66 -14.35 -4.61
N LEU A 87 5.89 -13.83 -3.40
CA LEU A 87 7.24 -13.56 -2.89
C LEU A 87 8.01 -14.85 -2.61
N ALA A 88 7.36 -15.87 -2.05
CA ALA A 88 7.95 -17.19 -1.80
C ALA A 88 8.34 -17.88 -3.09
N ALA A 89 7.48 -17.85 -4.12
CA ALA A 89 7.78 -18.40 -5.44
C ALA A 89 8.98 -17.72 -6.10
N ALA A 90 9.23 -16.45 -5.80
CA ALA A 90 10.39 -15.70 -6.26
C ALA A 90 11.63 -15.86 -5.36
N GLY A 91 11.53 -16.56 -4.23
CA GLY A 91 12.61 -16.66 -3.23
C GLY A 91 12.93 -15.33 -2.55
N ARG A 92 11.94 -14.43 -2.44
CA ARG A 92 12.08 -13.05 -1.95
C ARG A 92 11.25 -12.74 -0.71
N LEU A 93 11.10 -13.70 0.19
CA LEU A 93 10.44 -13.50 1.50
C LEU A 93 11.20 -12.47 2.37
N ASP A 94 12.48 -12.26 2.11
CA ASP A 94 13.32 -11.23 2.75
C ASP A 94 12.70 -9.83 2.64
N LEU A 95 11.95 -9.57 1.57
CA LEU A 95 11.32 -8.28 1.31
C LEU A 95 10.17 -7.94 2.28
N ILE A 96 9.60 -8.92 2.95
CA ILE A 96 8.56 -8.73 3.98
C ILE A 96 9.06 -9.09 5.39
N GLY A 97 10.38 -9.18 5.55
CA GLY A 97 11.02 -9.46 6.84
C GLY A 97 10.97 -10.93 7.28
N GLU A 98 10.61 -11.85 6.38
CA GLU A 98 10.65 -13.29 6.63
C GLU A 98 11.96 -13.89 6.12
N ALA A 99 12.62 -14.70 6.95
CA ALA A 99 13.93 -15.31 6.68
C ALA A 99 13.84 -16.83 6.45
#